data_AF-A0A7K8U389-F1
#
_entry.id   AF-A0A7K8U389-F1
#
_cell.length_a   1.000
_cell.length_b   1.000
_cell.length_c   1.000
_cell.angle_alpha   90.00
_cell.angle_beta   90.00
_cell.angle_gamma   90.00
#
_symmetry.space_group_name_H-M   'P 1'
#
loop_
_entity.id
_entity.type
_entity.pdbx_description
1 polymer ?
#
loop_
_entity_poly.entity_id
_entity_poly.type
_entity_poly.pdbx_seq_one_letter_code
_entity_poly.pdbx_strand_id
1 'polypeptide(L)'
;QPPAFGFLFDVDGVLVRGSQAVPAARRAFQRLADGGGRLRVPVVFLTNAGNCLRSAKARELSQALGLQVSPEQVILSHSPLRLFSQFHQKCMLVAGQGPVEENAQNLGFKHVVTIEALRKAYPLLDMVDQSRRPKELPPPTTGFPTIEGVILFGEPVRWETSLQLIIDVLLSNGNPGAELQDIPYPHLPVLACNMDLLWMAEAKMPSRFGHGTFLLCLENIYKKVTGRDLKYEALIGKPSTVTYRYAEYLIKQQAETQGWKSPIRRLYAVGDNPMSDIYGANLYNNYLKSAHQNQVQAGVKRSPQAASPQTDDHLELRKDCNNSVESCESILVCTGVYRHNADVPGNTEECTTETVFHGHRDFCFDPSLVEASYIVQDVNDAVQLAFKKENWS
;
A
#
# COMPACT_ATOMS: atom_id res chain seq x y z
N GLN A 1 -23.83 21.88 7.00
CA GLN A 1 -24.04 21.29 5.66
C GLN A 1 -23.38 19.91 5.66
N PRO A 2 -24.00 18.86 5.10
CA PRO A 2 -23.32 17.57 4.95
C PRO A 2 -22.18 17.68 3.91
N PRO A 3 -21.01 17.08 4.18
CA PRO A 3 -19.87 17.17 3.27
C PRO A 3 -20.13 16.41 1.98
N ALA A 4 -19.65 16.96 0.86
CA ALA A 4 -19.66 16.30 -0.46
C ALA A 4 -18.24 15.90 -0.91
N PHE A 5 -17.27 15.95 0.00
CA PHE A 5 -15.87 15.66 -0.25
C PHE A 5 -15.24 14.93 0.95
N GLY A 6 -14.12 14.25 0.74
CA GLY A 6 -13.35 13.56 1.78
C GLY A 6 -11.85 13.71 1.58
N PHE A 7 -11.08 13.34 2.60
CA PHE A 7 -9.62 13.37 2.55
C PHE A 7 -9.01 11.99 2.70
N LEU A 8 -7.96 11.75 1.92
CA LEU A 8 -7.03 10.64 2.08
C LEU A 8 -5.68 11.26 2.47
N PHE A 9 -5.22 11.05 3.69
CA PHE A 9 -3.93 11.55 4.14
C PHE A 9 -2.91 10.42 4.18
N ASP A 10 -1.78 10.60 3.50
CA ASP A 10 -0.58 9.87 3.88
C ASP A 10 -0.17 10.23 5.33
N VAL A 11 0.61 9.34 5.95
CA VAL A 11 1.03 9.47 7.35
C VAL A 11 2.47 9.96 7.43
N ASP A 12 3.40 9.26 6.78
CA ASP A 12 4.84 9.40 6.99
C ASP A 12 5.41 10.47 6.04
N GLY A 13 5.73 11.64 6.58
CA GLY A 13 6.14 12.82 5.79
C GLY A 13 5.04 13.87 5.67
N VAL A 14 3.78 13.50 5.92
CA VAL A 14 2.62 14.41 5.92
C VAL A 14 2.14 14.76 7.32
N LEU A 15 1.86 13.74 8.15
CA LEU A 15 1.30 13.91 9.49
C LEU A 15 2.35 13.72 10.59
N VAL A 16 3.29 12.80 10.37
CA VAL A 16 4.37 12.47 11.29
C VAL A 16 5.69 12.35 10.53
N ARG A 17 6.81 12.49 11.24
CA ARG A 17 8.15 12.11 10.80
C ARG A 17 8.75 11.23 11.87
N GLY A 18 8.81 9.92 11.61
CA GLY A 18 9.06 8.94 12.67
C GLY A 18 7.98 9.06 13.74
N SER A 19 8.38 9.21 15.01
CA SER A 19 7.45 9.37 16.14
C SER A 19 6.97 10.80 16.39
N GLN A 20 7.47 11.80 15.64
CA GLN A 20 7.16 13.21 15.89
C GLN A 20 6.07 13.72 14.95
N ALA A 21 5.03 14.33 15.50
CA ALA A 21 3.99 14.99 14.71
C ALA A 21 4.56 16.18 13.93
N VAL A 22 4.20 16.28 12.65
CA VAL A 22 4.44 17.50 11.86
C VAL A 22 3.64 18.64 12.51
N PRO A 23 4.24 19.80 12.84
CA PRO A 23 3.55 20.86 13.58
C PRO A 23 2.24 21.33 12.92
N ALA A 24 2.18 21.29 11.60
CA ALA A 24 0.99 21.63 10.82
C ALA A 24 -0.16 20.62 10.95
N ALA A 25 0.14 19.35 11.23
CA ALA A 25 -0.87 18.29 11.31
C ALA A 25 -1.92 18.56 12.39
N ARG A 26 -1.50 19.00 13.58
CA ARG A 26 -2.43 19.37 14.65
C ARG A 26 -3.37 20.51 14.24
N ARG A 27 -2.84 21.54 13.57
CA ARG A 27 -3.66 22.67 13.08
C ARG A 27 -4.65 22.23 12.01
N ALA A 28 -4.21 21.37 11.09
CA ALA A 28 -5.06 20.80 10.06
C ALA A 28 -6.25 20.05 10.67
N PHE A 29 -6.00 19.16 11.64
CA PHE A 29 -7.05 18.36 12.27
C PHE A 29 -7.94 19.15 13.22
N GLN A 30 -7.43 20.21 13.85
CA GLN A 30 -8.28 21.17 14.56
C GLN A 30 -9.29 21.86 13.63
N ARG A 31 -8.92 22.11 12.37
CA ARG A 31 -9.85 22.66 11.35
C ARG A 31 -10.83 21.61 10.83
N LEU A 32 -10.40 20.37 10.69
CA LEU A 32 -11.26 19.27 10.24
C LEU A 32 -12.26 18.84 11.31
N ALA A 33 -11.96 19.07 12.59
CA ALA A 33 -12.83 18.75 13.71
C ALA A 33 -13.84 19.86 14.02
N ASP A 34 -14.95 19.49 14.67
CA ASP A 34 -15.86 20.40 15.36
C ASP A 34 -15.38 20.69 16.79
N GLY A 35 -16.10 21.56 17.51
CA GLY A 35 -15.79 21.90 18.91
C GLY A 35 -15.86 20.71 19.89
N GLY A 36 -16.45 19.58 19.47
CA GLY A 36 -16.50 18.33 20.23
C GLY A 36 -15.43 17.32 19.83
N GLY A 37 -14.50 17.69 18.94
CA GLY A 37 -13.42 16.82 18.47
C GLY A 37 -13.87 15.76 17.46
N ARG A 38 -15.04 15.91 16.83
CA ARG A 38 -15.52 14.99 15.79
C ARG A 38 -15.20 15.57 14.42
N LEU A 39 -14.80 14.71 13.49
CA LEU A 39 -14.50 15.14 12.12
C LEU A 39 -15.76 15.61 11.40
N ARG A 40 -15.69 16.79 10.78
CA ARG A 40 -16.76 17.41 9.99
C ARG A 40 -16.85 16.86 8.56
N VAL A 41 -15.84 16.11 8.14
CA VAL A 41 -15.67 15.51 6.82
C VAL A 41 -15.10 14.09 6.98
N PRO A 42 -15.38 13.16 6.05
CA PRO A 42 -14.80 11.81 6.11
C PRO A 42 -13.29 11.88 5.85
N VAL A 43 -12.54 11.15 6.67
CA VAL A 43 -11.07 11.11 6.60
C VAL A 43 -10.60 9.67 6.71
N VAL A 44 -9.71 9.30 5.79
CA VAL A 44 -8.97 8.03 5.84
C VAL A 44 -7.48 8.34 5.87
N PHE A 45 -6.76 7.62 6.72
CA PHE A 45 -5.30 7.66 6.83
C PHE A 45 -4.73 6.49 6.04
N LEU A 46 -3.89 6.79 5.05
CA LEU A 46 -3.42 5.84 4.06
C LEU A 46 -1.89 5.75 4.06
N THR A 47 -1.34 4.72 4.71
CA THR A 47 0.12 4.51 4.79
C THR A 47 0.52 3.17 4.18
N ASN A 48 1.70 3.16 3.55
CA ASN A 48 2.36 1.94 3.09
C ASN A 48 3.16 1.24 4.21
N ALA A 49 3.07 1.71 5.46
CA ALA A 49 3.55 0.98 6.62
C ALA A 49 2.79 -0.34 6.78
N GLY A 50 3.53 -1.43 6.99
CA GLY A 50 2.98 -2.78 7.19
C GLY A 50 3.46 -3.47 8.47
N ASN A 51 4.23 -2.77 9.30
CA ASN A 51 5.00 -3.35 10.42
C ASN A 51 4.29 -3.29 11.78
N CYS A 52 3.04 -2.86 11.85
CA CYS A 52 2.31 -2.68 13.09
C CYS A 52 0.84 -3.12 12.94
N LEU A 53 0.14 -3.22 14.07
CA LEU A 53 -1.31 -3.39 14.09
C LEU A 53 -1.99 -2.08 13.69
N ARG A 54 -3.11 -2.19 12.97
CA ARG A 54 -3.96 -1.04 12.62
C ARG A 54 -4.39 -0.23 13.85
N SER A 55 -4.73 -0.91 14.95
CA SER A 55 -5.11 -0.29 16.22
C SER A 55 -3.96 0.46 16.90
N ALA A 56 -2.73 -0.04 16.77
CA ALA A 56 -1.54 0.62 17.28
C ALA A 56 -1.25 1.91 16.50
N LYS A 57 -1.32 1.84 15.16
CA LYS A 57 -1.12 3.03 14.31
C LYS A 57 -2.21 4.08 14.54
N ALA A 58 -3.47 3.67 14.71
CA ALA A 58 -4.56 4.60 15.06
C ALA A 58 -4.31 5.33 16.40
N ARG A 59 -3.77 4.64 17.41
CA ARG A 59 -3.41 5.24 18.69
C ARG A 59 -2.27 6.24 18.57
N GLU A 60 -1.24 5.90 17.80
CA GLU A 60 -0.12 6.78 17.49
C GLU A 60 -0.60 8.06 16.80
N LEU A 61 -1.42 7.91 15.75
CA LEU A 61 -2.05 9.05 15.06
C LEU A 61 -2.92 9.87 16.02
N SER A 62 -3.66 9.22 16.92
CA SER A 62 -4.50 9.94 17.88
C SER A 62 -3.68 10.85 18.80
N GLN A 63 -2.53 10.36 19.27
CA GLN A 63 -1.60 11.12 20.09
C GLN A 63 -0.92 12.25 19.31
N ALA A 64 -0.51 11.97 18.06
CA ALA A 64 0.12 12.95 17.20
C ALA A 64 -0.81 14.13 16.88
N LEU A 65 -2.06 13.83 16.51
CA LEU A 65 -3.05 14.81 16.06
C LEU A 65 -3.81 15.48 17.21
N GLY A 66 -3.85 14.86 18.40
CA GLY A 66 -4.67 15.32 19.52
C GLY A 66 -6.17 15.12 19.29
N LEU A 67 -6.54 14.12 18.49
CA LEU A 67 -7.91 13.76 18.11
C LEU A 67 -8.06 12.24 18.14
N GLN A 68 -9.24 11.73 18.50
CA GLN A 68 -9.47 10.27 18.47
C GLN A 68 -9.56 9.78 17.02
N VAL A 69 -8.61 8.93 16.62
CA VAL A 69 -8.59 8.24 15.33
C VAL A 69 -9.03 6.80 15.56
N SER A 70 -10.10 6.37 14.89
CA SER A 70 -10.54 4.98 14.97
C SER A 70 -9.69 4.08 14.08
N PRO A 71 -9.45 2.81 14.47
CA PRO A 71 -8.73 1.85 13.63
C PRO A 71 -9.34 1.70 12.24
N GLU A 72 -10.67 1.80 12.11
CA GLU A 72 -11.40 1.70 10.84
C GLU A 72 -11.06 2.84 9.86
N GLN A 73 -10.49 3.94 10.33
CA GLN A 73 -10.03 5.04 9.49
C GLN A 73 -8.62 4.82 8.94
N VAL A 74 -7.89 3.81 9.39
CA VAL A 74 -6.49 3.57 9.04
C VAL A 74 -6.38 2.42 8.03
N ILE A 75 -5.77 2.71 6.88
CA ILE A 75 -5.36 1.74 5.87
C ILE A 75 -3.85 1.60 5.94
N LEU A 76 -3.42 0.41 6.36
CA LEU A 76 -2.04 -0.07 6.22
C LEU A 76 -1.85 -0.73 4.86
N SER A 77 -0.59 -0.93 4.44
CA SER A 77 -0.21 -1.54 3.16
C SER A 77 -0.97 -2.84 2.83
N HIS A 78 -1.10 -3.72 3.82
CA HIS A 78 -1.74 -5.03 3.72
C HIS A 78 -3.27 -5.01 3.91
N SER A 79 -3.85 -3.86 4.29
CA SER A 79 -5.28 -3.75 4.60
C SER A 79 -6.23 -4.17 3.45
N PRO A 80 -5.92 -3.86 2.18
CA PRO A 80 -6.74 -4.31 1.05
C PRO A 80 -6.82 -5.84 0.91
N LEU A 81 -5.91 -6.64 1.49
CA LEU A 81 -5.98 -8.12 1.45
C LEU A 81 -7.24 -8.69 2.10
N ARG A 82 -7.96 -7.89 2.90
CA ARG A 82 -9.28 -8.28 3.40
C ARG A 82 -10.28 -8.57 2.27
N LEU A 83 -10.09 -7.98 1.10
CA LEU A 83 -10.92 -8.22 -0.09
C LEU A 83 -10.53 -9.48 -0.87
N PHE A 84 -9.40 -10.12 -0.52
CA PHE A 84 -8.82 -11.24 -1.24
C PHE A 84 -9.23 -12.57 -0.60
N SER A 85 -10.55 -12.78 -0.47
CA SER A 85 -11.15 -13.93 0.22
C SER A 85 -10.74 -15.28 -0.39
N GLN A 86 -10.37 -15.31 -1.67
CA GLN A 86 -9.90 -16.50 -2.37
C GLN A 86 -8.59 -17.09 -1.81
N PHE A 87 -7.80 -16.29 -1.07
CA PHE A 87 -6.57 -16.75 -0.41
C PHE A 87 -6.74 -17.00 1.08
N HIS A 88 -7.87 -16.63 1.69
CA HIS A 88 -8.04 -16.68 3.16
C HIS A 88 -8.03 -18.10 3.73
N GLN A 89 -8.43 -19.10 2.94
CA GLN A 89 -8.43 -20.51 3.35
C GLN A 89 -7.14 -21.24 2.99
N LYS A 90 -6.24 -20.62 2.23
CA LYS A 90 -4.99 -21.23 1.81
C LYS A 90 -3.93 -21.09 2.91
N CYS A 91 -2.98 -22.02 2.94
CA CYS A 91 -1.81 -21.92 3.80
C CYS A 91 -0.80 -20.91 3.22
N MET A 92 -0.70 -19.73 3.82
CA MET A 92 0.11 -18.63 3.29
C MET A 92 1.40 -18.46 4.11
N LEU A 93 2.54 -18.43 3.43
CA LEU A 93 3.81 -17.98 4.02
C LEU A 93 3.81 -16.46 4.10
N VAL A 94 4.02 -15.90 5.28
CA VAL A 94 4.02 -14.45 5.50
C VAL A 94 5.42 -13.96 5.86
N ALA A 95 5.89 -12.95 5.12
CA ALA A 95 7.13 -12.24 5.36
C ALA A 95 6.87 -10.75 5.60
N GLY A 96 7.60 -10.17 6.57
CA GLY A 96 7.50 -8.77 6.93
C GLY A 96 8.00 -8.51 8.34
N GLN A 97 7.64 -7.34 8.88
CA GLN A 97 7.98 -6.90 10.23
C GLN A 97 6.75 -6.81 11.14
N GLY A 98 6.99 -6.86 12.45
CA GLY A 98 5.94 -6.73 13.46
C GLY A 98 5.11 -8.01 13.66
N PRO A 99 3.88 -7.89 14.18
CA PRO A 99 3.01 -9.03 14.48
C PRO A 99 2.35 -9.55 13.20
N VAL A 100 3.16 -10.11 12.30
CA VAL A 100 2.73 -10.56 10.96
C VAL A 100 1.64 -11.64 11.00
N GLU A 101 1.71 -12.55 11.98
CA GLU A 101 0.69 -13.59 12.14
C GLU A 101 -0.66 -13.00 12.55
N GLU A 102 -0.66 -12.12 13.56
CA GLU A 102 -1.86 -11.43 14.04
C GLU A 102 -2.47 -10.54 12.94
N ASN A 103 -1.62 -9.82 12.19
CA ASN A 103 -2.05 -9.02 11.05
C ASN A 103 -2.76 -9.88 9.99
N ALA A 104 -2.18 -11.03 9.62
CA ALA A 104 -2.81 -11.94 8.66
C ALA A 104 -4.13 -12.50 9.16
N GLN A 105 -4.19 -12.94 10.43
CA GLN A 105 -5.42 -13.46 11.03
C GLN A 105 -6.55 -12.40 11.08
N ASN A 106 -6.21 -11.14 11.43
CA ASN A 106 -7.15 -10.03 11.46
C ASN A 106 -7.71 -9.66 10.07
N LEU A 107 -6.98 -9.98 8.99
CA LEU A 107 -7.44 -9.77 7.61
C LEU A 107 -8.36 -10.89 7.11
N GLY A 108 -8.37 -12.05 7.77
CA GLY A 108 -9.22 -13.20 7.44
C GLY A 108 -8.46 -14.50 7.15
N PHE A 109 -7.13 -14.47 7.03
CA PHE A 109 -6.32 -15.65 6.73
C PHE A 109 -6.36 -16.65 7.89
N LYS A 110 -6.73 -17.90 7.57
CA LYS A 110 -6.91 -18.98 8.56
C LYS A 110 -5.64 -19.77 8.83
N HIS A 111 -4.81 -19.95 7.80
CA HIS A 111 -3.61 -20.77 7.86
C HIS A 111 -2.39 -19.92 7.48
N VAL A 112 -1.57 -19.59 8.47
CA VAL A 112 -0.43 -18.69 8.32
C VAL A 112 0.83 -19.38 8.81
N VAL A 113 1.86 -19.35 7.97
CA VAL A 113 3.21 -19.80 8.30
C VAL A 113 4.12 -18.59 8.26
N THR A 114 4.93 -18.37 9.29
CA THR A 114 5.93 -17.29 9.30
C THR A 114 7.27 -17.79 8.77
N ILE A 115 8.10 -16.87 8.27
CA ILE A 115 9.50 -17.17 7.91
C ILE A 115 10.24 -17.85 9.08
N GLU A 116 9.99 -17.41 10.31
CA GLU A 116 10.59 -18.00 11.50
C GLU A 116 10.11 -19.44 11.77
N ALA A 117 8.83 -19.74 11.54
CA ALA A 117 8.29 -21.10 11.66
C ALA A 117 8.87 -22.03 10.59
N LEU A 118 8.96 -21.55 9.34
CA LEU A 118 9.57 -22.29 8.24
C LEU A 118 11.05 -22.58 8.50
N ARG A 119 11.80 -21.57 8.97
CA ARG A 119 13.21 -21.70 9.36
C ARG A 119 13.42 -22.73 10.45
N LYS A 120 12.57 -22.76 11.48
CA LYS A 120 12.62 -23.75 12.57
C LYS A 120 12.30 -25.15 12.07
N ALA A 121 11.35 -25.27 11.16
CA ALA A 121 10.94 -26.56 10.58
C ALA A 121 12.00 -27.13 9.63
N TYR A 122 12.73 -26.28 8.90
CA TYR A 122 13.78 -26.69 7.97
C TYR A 122 15.11 -25.93 8.23
N PRO A 123 15.84 -26.26 9.33
CA PRO A 123 17.04 -25.54 9.72
C PRO A 123 18.16 -25.54 8.67
N LEU A 124 18.19 -26.54 7.79
CA LEU A 124 19.19 -26.68 6.73
C LEU A 124 18.96 -25.73 5.54
N LEU A 125 17.83 -25.02 5.48
CA LEU A 125 17.58 -24.02 4.43
C LEU A 125 18.15 -22.64 4.76
N ASP A 126 18.24 -22.26 6.03
CA ASP A 126 18.82 -20.98 6.47
C ASP A 126 20.29 -21.15 6.85
N MET A 127 21.12 -21.52 5.88
CA MET A 127 22.57 -21.77 6.06
C MET A 127 23.43 -20.55 5.76
N VAL A 128 22.81 -19.44 5.38
CA VAL A 128 23.49 -18.16 5.15
C VAL A 128 24.02 -17.59 6.46
N ASP A 129 23.33 -17.86 7.57
CA ASP A 129 23.82 -17.56 8.92
C ASP A 129 24.62 -18.72 9.49
N GLN A 130 25.94 -18.61 9.43
CA GLN A 130 26.83 -19.63 9.99
C GLN A 130 26.62 -19.88 11.48
N SER A 131 26.15 -18.87 12.24
CA SER A 131 25.91 -19.03 13.68
C SER A 131 24.69 -19.92 14.00
N ARG A 132 23.76 -20.07 13.04
CA ARG A 132 22.53 -20.86 13.18
C ARG A 132 22.65 -22.26 12.63
N ARG A 133 23.78 -22.60 12.00
CA ARG A 133 24.02 -23.91 11.41
C ARG A 133 23.90 -25.02 12.48
N PRO A 134 23.00 -26.00 12.30
CA PRO A 134 22.91 -27.14 13.20
C PRO A 134 24.25 -27.88 13.26
N LYS A 135 24.68 -28.26 14.48
CA LYS A 135 25.88 -29.08 14.69
C LYS A 135 25.65 -30.55 14.33
N GLU A 136 24.40 -30.99 14.44
CA GLU A 136 23.94 -32.34 14.14
C GLU A 136 22.87 -32.27 13.05
N LEU A 137 22.69 -33.38 12.32
CA LEU A 137 21.66 -33.46 11.28
C LEU A 137 20.27 -33.43 11.95
N PRO A 138 19.42 -32.42 11.66
CA PRO A 138 18.09 -32.37 12.23
C PRO A 138 17.24 -33.55 11.71
N PRO A 139 16.28 -34.04 12.51
CA PRO A 139 15.38 -35.10 12.08
C PRO A 139 14.52 -34.63 10.88
N PRO A 140 14.04 -35.56 10.03
CA PRO A 140 13.15 -35.21 8.93
C PRO A 140 11.90 -34.50 9.42
N THR A 141 11.57 -33.37 8.79
CA THR A 141 10.38 -32.60 9.12
C THR A 141 9.14 -33.38 8.71
N THR A 142 8.27 -33.69 9.67
CA THR A 142 7.00 -34.40 9.43
C THR A 142 5.83 -33.52 9.83
N GLY A 143 4.77 -33.49 9.01
CA GLY A 143 3.53 -32.77 9.32
C GLY A 143 3.59 -31.25 9.19
N PHE A 144 4.63 -30.68 8.56
CA PHE A 144 4.64 -29.25 8.22
C PHE A 144 3.61 -28.99 7.11
N PRO A 145 2.76 -27.97 7.23
CA PRO A 145 1.72 -27.70 6.24
C PRO A 145 2.33 -27.30 4.90
N THR A 146 1.76 -27.80 3.82
CA THR A 146 2.13 -27.36 2.47
C THR A 146 1.76 -25.90 2.29
N ILE A 147 2.72 -25.08 1.86
CA ILE A 147 2.50 -23.66 1.60
C ILE A 147 1.87 -23.51 0.22
N GLU A 148 0.80 -22.74 0.12
CA GLU A 148 0.03 -22.55 -1.12
C GLU A 148 0.19 -21.14 -1.72
N GLY A 149 0.92 -20.25 -1.04
CA GLY A 149 1.17 -18.89 -1.50
C GLY A 149 2.08 -18.11 -0.55
N VAL A 150 2.56 -16.96 -1.00
CA VAL A 150 3.45 -16.07 -0.25
C VAL A 150 2.83 -14.68 -0.15
N ILE A 151 2.82 -14.11 1.05
CA ILE A 151 2.39 -12.75 1.32
C ILE A 151 3.58 -11.95 1.85
N LEU A 152 3.87 -10.85 1.18
CA LEU A 152 4.92 -9.90 1.53
C LEU A 152 4.24 -8.63 2.09
N PHE A 153 4.13 -8.54 3.42
CA PHE A 153 3.50 -7.39 4.09
C PHE A 153 4.38 -6.12 4.05
N GLY A 154 5.68 -6.31 3.96
CA GLY A 154 6.70 -5.26 4.00
C GLY A 154 8.09 -5.89 4.06
N GLU A 155 9.12 -5.07 4.17
CA GLU A 155 10.51 -5.53 4.21
C GLU A 155 10.79 -6.33 5.49
N PRO A 156 11.21 -7.61 5.38
CA PRO A 156 11.58 -8.39 6.55
C PRO A 156 12.92 -7.90 7.11
N VAL A 157 13.21 -8.26 8.37
CA VAL A 157 14.56 -8.13 8.92
C VAL A 157 15.39 -9.32 8.43
N ARG A 158 16.65 -9.09 8.08
CA ARG A 158 17.56 -10.11 7.51
C ARG A 158 17.09 -10.66 6.18
N TRP A 159 17.34 -9.85 5.15
CA TRP A 159 16.90 -10.13 3.79
C TRP A 159 17.50 -11.42 3.26
N GLU A 160 18.73 -11.77 3.63
CA GLU A 160 19.41 -12.97 3.18
C GLU A 160 18.63 -14.25 3.51
N THR A 161 18.17 -14.39 4.76
CA THR A 161 17.35 -15.53 5.21
C THR A 161 16.00 -15.53 4.52
N SER A 162 15.33 -14.37 4.46
CA SER A 162 13.98 -14.28 3.90
C SER A 162 13.96 -14.55 2.40
N LEU A 163 14.93 -14.01 1.65
CA LEU A 163 15.08 -14.22 0.21
C LEU A 163 15.32 -15.70 -0.08
N GLN A 164 16.26 -16.34 0.63
CA GLN A 164 16.56 -17.77 0.46
C GLN A 164 15.30 -18.63 0.67
N LEU A 165 14.62 -18.47 1.81
CA LEU A 165 13.47 -19.28 2.18
C LEU A 165 12.25 -19.04 1.26
N ILE A 166 12.01 -17.80 0.83
CA ILE A 166 10.93 -17.52 -0.13
C ILE A 166 11.23 -18.19 -1.46
N ILE A 167 12.46 -18.09 -1.97
CA ILE A 167 12.85 -18.73 -3.22
C ILE A 167 12.69 -20.25 -3.11
N ASP A 168 13.17 -20.87 -2.03
CA ASP A 168 13.05 -22.32 -1.83
C ASP A 168 11.58 -22.77 -1.83
N VAL A 169 10.69 -22.00 -1.23
CA VAL A 169 9.24 -22.26 -1.25
C VAL A 169 8.65 -22.14 -2.65
N LEU A 170 9.06 -21.13 -3.43
CA LEU A 170 8.60 -20.95 -4.81
C LEU A 170 9.12 -22.06 -5.74
N LEU A 171 10.36 -22.52 -5.53
CA LEU A 171 10.97 -23.59 -6.33
C LEU A 171 10.39 -24.98 -5.98
N SER A 172 10.07 -25.20 -4.71
CA SER A 172 9.56 -26.49 -4.20
C SER A 172 8.04 -26.63 -4.27
N ASN A 173 7.34 -25.68 -4.89
CA ASN A 173 5.88 -25.63 -4.94
C ASN A 173 5.24 -25.77 -3.53
N GLY A 174 5.86 -25.16 -2.52
CA GLY A 174 5.33 -25.14 -1.16
C GLY A 174 5.76 -26.28 -0.25
N ASN A 175 6.58 -27.22 -0.73
CA ASN A 175 7.15 -28.30 0.08
C ASN A 175 8.68 -28.33 0.03
N PRO A 176 9.36 -27.48 0.81
CA PRO A 176 10.82 -27.36 0.80
C PRO A 176 11.59 -28.65 1.16
N GLY A 177 10.93 -29.63 1.80
CA GLY A 177 11.54 -30.90 2.18
C GLY A 177 11.53 -31.95 1.07
N ALA A 178 10.80 -31.72 -0.02
CA ALA A 178 10.73 -32.66 -1.14
C ALA A 178 11.92 -32.48 -2.10
N GLU A 179 12.31 -33.57 -2.78
CA GLU A 179 13.28 -33.47 -3.88
C GLU A 179 12.71 -32.64 -5.02
N LEU A 180 13.51 -31.67 -5.50
CA LEU A 180 13.16 -30.83 -6.64
C LEU A 180 13.23 -31.67 -7.92
N GLN A 181 12.07 -31.96 -8.52
CA GLN A 181 11.98 -32.56 -9.85
C GLN A 181 11.94 -31.48 -10.92
N ASP A 182 10.80 -30.79 -11.03
CA ASP A 182 10.58 -29.70 -11.99
C ASP A 182 10.26 -28.40 -11.25
N ILE A 183 10.81 -27.28 -11.74
CA ILE A 183 10.52 -25.95 -11.21
C ILE A 183 9.13 -25.52 -11.73
N PRO A 184 8.12 -25.34 -10.86
CA PRO A 184 6.77 -25.01 -11.29
C PRO A 184 6.70 -23.62 -11.93
N TYR A 185 5.90 -23.48 -12.99
CA TYR A 185 5.58 -22.19 -13.58
C TYR A 185 4.17 -22.19 -14.21
N PRO A 186 3.28 -21.24 -13.86
CA PRO A 186 3.49 -20.19 -12.86
C PRO A 186 3.79 -20.79 -11.48
N HIS A 187 4.66 -20.10 -10.73
CA HIS A 187 4.99 -20.49 -9.36
C HIS A 187 3.79 -20.20 -8.43
N LEU A 188 3.92 -20.54 -7.13
CA LEU A 188 2.89 -20.22 -6.14
C LEU A 188 2.53 -18.71 -6.16
N PRO A 189 1.26 -18.35 -5.89
CA PRO A 189 0.82 -16.97 -5.90
C PRO A 189 1.60 -16.12 -4.89
N VAL A 190 2.12 -14.98 -5.34
CA VAL A 190 2.84 -14.00 -4.52
C VAL A 190 2.02 -12.71 -4.44
N LEU A 191 1.71 -12.27 -3.21
CA LEU A 191 0.99 -11.03 -2.93
C LEU A 191 1.97 -10.05 -2.28
N ALA A 192 2.26 -8.91 -2.91
CA ALA A 192 3.12 -7.88 -2.34
C ALA A 192 2.30 -6.66 -1.93
N CYS A 193 2.54 -6.16 -0.71
CA CYS A 193 1.69 -5.15 -0.09
C CYS A 193 2.23 -3.73 -0.12
N ASN A 194 3.52 -3.56 -0.39
CA ASN A 194 4.17 -2.25 -0.45
C ASN A 194 5.17 -2.24 -1.61
N MET A 195 5.08 -1.23 -2.46
CA MET A 195 5.91 -1.11 -3.67
C MET A 195 6.91 0.04 -3.56
N ASP A 196 6.91 0.78 -2.46
CA ASP A 196 7.78 1.95 -2.31
C ASP A 196 9.24 1.51 -2.28
N LEU A 197 10.00 1.96 -3.28
CA LEU A 197 11.45 1.79 -3.29
C LEU A 197 12.10 2.58 -2.14
N LEU A 198 11.55 3.75 -1.85
CA LEU A 198 12.11 4.73 -0.91
C LEU A 198 11.04 5.30 0.03
N TRP A 199 11.39 5.54 1.30
CA TRP A 199 10.52 6.18 2.30
C TRP A 199 11.30 7.10 3.26
N MET A 200 10.60 7.97 4.00
CA MET A 200 11.21 8.97 4.88
C MET A 200 11.39 8.49 6.32
N ALA A 201 12.63 8.57 6.82
CA ALA A 201 12.98 8.33 8.23
C ALA A 201 13.68 9.54 8.86
N GLU A 202 14.12 9.42 10.12
CA GLU A 202 14.66 10.51 10.93
C GLU A 202 16.04 11.02 10.50
N ALA A 203 16.75 10.29 9.64
CA ALA A 203 18.12 10.62 9.27
C ALA A 203 18.23 11.77 8.25
N LYS A 204 19.38 12.45 8.26
CA LYS A 204 19.68 13.57 7.34
C LYS A 204 19.98 13.16 5.90
N MET A 205 20.45 11.93 5.70
CA MET A 205 20.68 11.34 4.37
C MET A 205 19.33 11.19 3.63
N PRO A 206 19.32 11.22 2.28
CA PRO A 206 18.10 11.00 1.51
C PRO A 206 17.48 9.63 1.85
N SER A 207 16.17 9.52 1.56
CA SER A 207 15.22 8.45 1.87
C SER A 207 15.79 7.03 2.07
N ARG A 208 15.17 6.26 2.96
CA ARG A 208 15.56 4.87 3.27
C ARG A 208 14.98 3.89 2.26
N PHE A 209 15.62 2.74 2.10
CA PHE A 209 15.08 1.65 1.28
C PHE A 209 13.79 1.11 1.91
N GLY A 210 12.76 1.01 1.08
CA GLY A 210 11.48 0.40 1.44
C GLY A 210 11.35 -1.02 0.91
N HIS A 211 10.12 -1.52 0.93
CA HIS A 211 9.82 -2.87 0.48
C HIS A 211 10.08 -3.07 -1.03
N GLY A 212 9.95 -2.02 -1.86
CA GLY A 212 10.23 -2.10 -3.29
C GLY A 212 11.67 -2.56 -3.60
N THR A 213 12.65 -2.19 -2.78
CA THR A 213 14.03 -2.67 -2.94
C THR A 213 14.15 -4.17 -2.63
N PHE A 214 13.39 -4.66 -1.65
CA PHE A 214 13.32 -6.09 -1.36
C PHE A 214 12.69 -6.87 -2.51
N LEU A 215 11.60 -6.35 -3.11
CA LEU A 215 10.96 -6.96 -4.28
C LEU A 215 11.94 -7.03 -5.46
N LEU A 216 12.66 -5.94 -5.74
CA LEU A 216 13.70 -5.90 -6.79
C LEU A 216 14.77 -6.99 -6.59
N CYS A 217 15.23 -7.20 -5.36
CA CYS A 217 16.18 -8.27 -5.04
C CYS A 217 15.56 -9.65 -5.29
N LEU A 218 14.35 -9.90 -4.77
CA LEU A 218 13.66 -11.18 -4.92
C LEU A 218 13.43 -11.54 -6.39
N GLU A 219 12.95 -10.58 -7.16
CA GLU A 219 12.71 -10.70 -8.60
C GLU A 219 13.98 -11.07 -9.37
N ASN A 220 15.07 -10.35 -9.13
CA ASN A 220 16.33 -10.58 -9.83
C ASN A 220 16.96 -11.92 -9.47
N ILE A 221 16.88 -12.33 -8.21
CA ILE A 221 17.39 -13.64 -7.79
C ILE A 221 16.53 -14.75 -8.40
N TYR A 222 15.20 -14.67 -8.33
CA TYR A 222 14.31 -15.65 -8.93
C TYR A 222 14.57 -15.81 -10.44
N LYS A 223 14.72 -14.70 -11.16
CA LYS A 223 15.06 -14.70 -12.59
C LYS A 223 16.43 -15.32 -12.87
N LYS A 224 17.45 -15.00 -12.07
CA LYS A 224 18.80 -15.57 -12.24
C LYS A 224 18.85 -17.07 -11.95
N VAL A 225 18.03 -17.55 -11.01
CA VAL A 225 17.99 -18.98 -10.62
C VAL A 225 17.15 -19.81 -11.59
N THR A 226 16.01 -19.29 -12.06
CA THR A 226 15.04 -20.05 -12.86
C THR A 226 15.06 -19.73 -14.35
N GLY A 227 15.63 -18.59 -14.74
CA GLY A 227 15.51 -18.02 -16.09
C GLY A 227 14.14 -17.39 -16.38
N ARG A 228 13.20 -17.36 -15.43
CA ARG A 228 11.82 -16.89 -15.63
C ARG A 228 11.51 -15.67 -14.77
N ASP A 229 10.58 -14.85 -15.23
CA ASP A 229 10.12 -13.68 -14.45
C ASP A 229 9.15 -14.10 -13.34
N LEU A 230 9.37 -13.56 -12.14
CA LEU A 230 8.47 -13.67 -10.99
C LEU A 230 7.16 -12.94 -11.29
N LYS A 231 6.02 -13.59 -11.08
CA LYS A 231 4.68 -13.02 -11.30
C LYS A 231 3.98 -12.74 -9.98
N TYR A 232 3.51 -11.52 -9.82
CA TYR A 232 2.68 -11.15 -8.68
C TYR A 232 1.20 -11.36 -9.02
N GLU A 233 0.50 -12.05 -8.14
CA GLU A 233 -0.96 -12.24 -8.24
C GLU A 233 -1.70 -11.01 -7.70
N ALA A 234 -1.08 -10.28 -6.77
CA ALA A 234 -1.55 -8.98 -6.32
C ALA A 234 -0.38 -8.06 -5.95
N LEU A 235 -0.43 -6.84 -6.49
CA LEU A 235 0.40 -5.72 -6.10
C LEU A 235 -0.50 -4.65 -5.47
N ILE A 236 -0.49 -4.57 -4.15
CA ILE A 236 -1.31 -3.65 -3.36
C ILE A 236 -0.40 -2.66 -2.59
N GLY A 237 -1.03 -1.76 -1.84
CA GLY A 237 -0.36 -0.55 -1.33
C GLY A 237 -0.39 0.55 -2.38
N LYS A 238 -0.02 1.78 -2.00
CA LYS A 238 0.15 2.87 -2.97
C LYS A 238 1.32 2.54 -3.90
N PRO A 239 1.25 2.82 -5.22
CA PRO A 239 0.19 3.57 -5.94
C PRO A 239 -0.99 2.72 -6.50
N SER A 240 -1.20 1.48 -6.07
CA SER A 240 -2.23 0.58 -6.63
C SER A 240 -3.66 1.15 -6.49
N THR A 241 -4.46 1.07 -7.56
CA THR A 241 -5.86 1.54 -7.57
C THR A 241 -6.75 0.77 -6.58
N VAL A 242 -6.43 -0.50 -6.31
CA VAL A 242 -7.14 -1.34 -5.33
C VAL A 242 -7.14 -0.69 -3.94
N THR A 243 -6.00 -0.10 -3.57
CA THR A 243 -5.81 0.61 -2.30
C THR A 243 -6.74 1.82 -2.20
N TYR A 244 -6.87 2.60 -3.28
CA TYR A 244 -7.76 3.76 -3.34
C TYR A 244 -9.24 3.38 -3.41
N ARG A 245 -9.60 2.28 -4.10
CA ARG A 245 -10.97 1.72 -4.06
C ARG A 245 -11.37 1.31 -2.64
N TYR A 246 -10.45 0.67 -1.90
CA TYR A 246 -10.69 0.33 -0.50
C TYR A 246 -10.82 1.59 0.37
N ALA A 247 -10.05 2.63 0.08
CA ALA A 247 -10.19 3.93 0.75
C ALA A 247 -11.55 4.59 0.48
N GLU A 248 -12.03 4.59 -0.76
CA GLU A 248 -13.37 5.07 -1.11
C GLU A 248 -14.45 4.30 -0.34
N TYR A 249 -14.35 2.97 -0.25
CA TYR A 249 -15.27 2.16 0.52
C TYR A 249 -15.34 2.59 2.00
N LEU A 250 -14.20 2.85 2.64
CA LEU A 250 -14.16 3.32 4.03
C LEU A 250 -14.74 4.73 4.17
N ILE A 251 -14.48 5.63 3.22
CA ILE A 251 -15.07 6.99 3.19
C ILE A 251 -16.60 6.91 3.14
N LYS A 252 -17.15 6.03 2.28
CA LYS A 252 -18.60 5.81 2.20
C LYS A 252 -19.16 5.25 3.51
N GLN A 253 -18.51 4.24 4.08
CA GLN A 253 -18.93 3.64 5.35
C GLN A 253 -18.92 4.67 6.50
N GLN A 254 -17.93 5.56 6.54
CA GLN A 254 -17.88 6.66 7.51
C GLN A 254 -19.04 7.63 7.32
N ALA A 255 -19.34 8.02 6.07
CA ALA A 255 -20.44 8.92 5.75
C ALA A 255 -21.80 8.33 6.15
N GLU A 256 -22.03 7.05 5.88
CA GLU A 256 -23.23 6.33 6.29
C GLU A 256 -23.37 6.29 7.82
N THR A 257 -22.29 5.94 8.53
CA THR A 257 -22.28 5.84 10.00
C THR A 257 -22.56 7.19 10.67
N GLN A 258 -22.06 8.28 10.11
CA GLN A 258 -22.30 9.65 10.60
C GLN A 258 -23.63 10.25 10.11
N GLY A 259 -24.39 9.54 9.28
CA GLY A 259 -25.66 10.00 8.74
C GLY A 259 -25.54 11.13 7.71
N TRP A 260 -24.39 11.26 7.04
CA TRP A 260 -24.21 12.23 5.96
C TRP A 260 -24.94 11.75 4.70
N LYS A 261 -26.08 12.38 4.42
CA LYS A 261 -26.95 12.03 3.29
C LYS A 261 -26.41 12.46 1.92
N SER A 262 -25.43 13.37 1.89
CA SER A 262 -24.84 13.84 0.64
C SER A 262 -23.82 12.82 0.12
N PRO A 263 -23.86 12.48 -1.18
CA PRO A 263 -22.82 11.66 -1.79
C PRO A 263 -21.48 12.37 -1.73
N ILE A 264 -20.43 11.64 -1.36
CA ILE A 264 -19.05 12.12 -1.49
C ILE A 264 -18.69 12.06 -2.98
N ARG A 265 -18.44 13.23 -3.57
CA ARG A 265 -18.12 13.42 -5.00
C ARG A 265 -16.63 13.64 -5.25
N ARG A 266 -15.91 14.24 -4.31
CA ARG A 266 -14.48 14.55 -4.48
C ARG A 266 -13.64 13.98 -3.36
N LEU A 267 -12.50 13.40 -3.70
CA LEU A 267 -11.47 13.00 -2.74
C LEU A 267 -10.24 13.87 -2.92
N TYR A 268 -9.68 14.35 -1.82
CA TYR A 268 -8.40 15.05 -1.81
C TYR A 268 -7.35 14.11 -1.22
N ALA A 269 -6.43 13.63 -2.06
CA ALA A 269 -5.33 12.76 -1.65
C ALA A 269 -4.09 13.62 -1.35
N VAL A 270 -3.71 13.69 -0.08
CA VAL A 270 -2.61 14.51 0.42
C VAL A 270 -1.43 13.61 0.73
N GLY A 271 -0.30 13.84 0.04
CA GLY A 271 0.88 12.98 0.12
C GLY A 271 2.18 13.75 -0.05
N ASP A 272 3.30 13.13 0.27
CA ASP A 272 4.64 13.73 0.17
C ASP A 272 5.49 13.08 -0.94
N ASN A 273 5.08 11.92 -1.45
CA ASN A 273 5.83 11.16 -2.44
C ASN A 273 5.15 11.19 -3.82
N PRO A 274 5.76 11.87 -4.83
CA PRO A 274 5.23 11.92 -6.19
C PRO A 274 4.99 10.54 -6.83
N MET A 275 5.86 9.58 -6.54
CA MET A 275 5.84 8.24 -7.16
C MET A 275 4.84 7.28 -6.52
N SER A 276 4.29 7.63 -5.35
CA SER A 276 3.40 6.76 -4.58
C SER A 276 2.04 7.42 -4.36
N ASP A 277 2.02 8.56 -3.66
CA ASP A 277 0.78 9.24 -3.32
C ASP A 277 0.16 9.93 -4.55
N ILE A 278 0.95 10.78 -5.21
CA ILE A 278 0.46 11.59 -6.34
C ILE A 278 0.15 10.68 -7.52
N TYR A 279 1.08 9.79 -7.86
CA TYR A 279 0.86 8.79 -8.90
C TYR A 279 -0.38 7.95 -8.64
N GLY A 280 -0.55 7.43 -7.42
CA GLY A 280 -1.71 6.60 -7.06
C GLY A 280 -3.02 7.37 -7.12
N ALA A 281 -3.05 8.60 -6.63
CA ALA A 281 -4.22 9.47 -6.68
C ALA A 281 -4.63 9.82 -8.11
N ASN A 282 -3.65 10.14 -8.96
CA ASN A 282 -3.88 10.46 -10.38
C ASN A 282 -4.31 9.22 -11.18
N LEU A 283 -3.70 8.07 -10.93
CA LEU A 283 -4.10 6.79 -11.51
C LEU A 283 -5.55 6.45 -11.13
N TYR A 284 -5.91 6.68 -9.85
CA TYR A 284 -7.29 6.50 -9.39
C TYR A 284 -8.27 7.48 -10.03
N ASN A 285 -7.88 8.74 -10.19
CA ASN A 285 -8.69 9.75 -10.87
C ASN A 285 -8.97 9.36 -12.34
N ASN A 286 -7.98 8.84 -13.05
CA ASN A 286 -8.15 8.35 -14.41
C ASN A 286 -9.08 7.12 -14.47
N TYR A 287 -8.97 6.23 -13.49
CA TYR A 287 -9.92 5.13 -13.32
C TYR A 287 -11.36 5.63 -13.14
N LEU A 288 -11.59 6.62 -12.26
CA LEU A 288 -12.91 7.23 -12.04
C LEU A 288 -13.49 7.86 -13.32
N LYS A 289 -12.68 8.64 -14.05
CA LYS A 289 -13.08 9.24 -15.32
C LYS A 289 -13.46 8.19 -16.37
N SER A 290 -12.67 7.13 -16.48
CA SER A 290 -12.92 6.03 -17.43
C SER A 290 -14.20 5.27 -17.08
N ALA A 291 -14.41 4.99 -15.79
CA ALA A 291 -15.63 4.35 -15.31
C ALA A 291 -16.88 5.20 -15.61
N HIS A 292 -16.80 6.52 -15.41
CA HIS A 292 -17.89 7.44 -15.72
C HIS A 292 -18.20 7.48 -17.23
N GLN A 293 -17.16 7.56 -18.08
CA GLN A 293 -17.33 7.52 -19.54
C GLN A 293 -17.98 6.22 -20.01
N ASN A 294 -17.56 5.07 -19.46
CA ASN A 294 -18.13 3.77 -19.79
C ASN A 294 -19.59 3.65 -19.35
N GLN A 295 -19.98 4.22 -18.20
CA GLN A 295 -21.37 4.26 -17.74
C GLN A 295 -22.24 5.14 -18.65
N VAL A 296 -21.73 6.31 -19.06
CA VAL A 296 -22.42 7.20 -20.01
C VAL A 296 -22.58 6.52 -21.38
N GLN A 297 -21.57 5.80 -21.87
CA GLN A 297 -21.65 5.07 -23.14
C GLN A 297 -22.55 3.82 -23.06
N ALA A 298 -22.54 3.08 -21.95
CA ALA A 298 -23.43 1.93 -21.72
C ALA A 298 -24.91 2.35 -21.57
N GLY A 299 -25.16 3.56 -21.06
CA GLY A 299 -26.48 4.19 -21.08
C GLY A 299 -26.98 4.55 -22.49
N VAL A 300 -26.08 4.61 -23.49
CA VAL A 300 -26.38 4.99 -24.88
C VAL A 300 -26.35 3.79 -25.84
N LYS A 301 -25.68 2.68 -25.50
CA LYS A 301 -25.62 1.46 -26.35
C LYS A 301 -25.93 0.18 -25.56
N ARG A 302 -27.18 -0.30 -25.67
CA ARG A 302 -27.51 -1.71 -25.44
C ARG A 302 -27.21 -2.51 -26.71
N SER A 303 -26.01 -3.08 -26.81
CA SER A 303 -25.74 -4.27 -27.63
C SER A 303 -24.41 -4.91 -27.21
N PRO A 304 -24.32 -6.26 -27.16
CA PRO A 304 -23.21 -6.98 -26.56
C PRO A 304 -22.06 -7.22 -27.56
N GLN A 305 -20.87 -7.56 -27.02
CA GLN A 305 -19.59 -7.89 -27.68
C GLN A 305 -18.59 -6.73 -27.70
N ALA A 306 -17.32 -6.85 -27.33
CA ALA A 306 -16.51 -7.98 -26.87
C ALA A 306 -15.44 -7.44 -25.89
N ALA A 307 -15.19 -8.15 -24.78
CA ALA A 307 -14.19 -7.78 -23.79
C ALA A 307 -12.84 -8.44 -24.15
N SER A 308 -11.79 -7.63 -24.27
CA SER A 308 -10.39 -8.08 -24.26
C SER A 308 -9.90 -8.24 -22.81
N PRO A 309 -8.99 -9.19 -22.53
CA PRO A 309 -8.68 -9.61 -21.18
C PRO A 309 -7.66 -8.68 -20.53
N GLN A 310 -8.11 -7.82 -19.61
CA GLN A 310 -7.25 -7.36 -18.52
C GLN A 310 -7.78 -8.01 -17.24
N THR A 311 -6.89 -8.73 -16.57
CA THR A 311 -7.12 -9.48 -15.33
C THR A 311 -7.47 -8.50 -14.21
N ASP A 312 -8.76 -8.18 -14.04
CA ASP A 312 -9.18 -7.29 -12.96
C ASP A 312 -10.68 -7.43 -12.65
N ASP A 313 -11.15 -8.64 -12.26
CA ASP A 313 -12.54 -8.82 -11.80
C ASP A 313 -12.72 -9.95 -10.76
N HIS A 314 -11.86 -9.99 -9.73
CA HIS A 314 -12.02 -10.91 -8.59
C HIS A 314 -11.97 -10.22 -7.21
N LEU A 315 -12.22 -8.91 -7.14
CA LEU A 315 -12.38 -8.21 -5.86
C LEU A 315 -13.86 -8.16 -5.49
N GLU A 316 -14.26 -8.85 -4.42
CA GLU A 316 -15.62 -8.82 -3.85
C GLU A 316 -15.95 -7.48 -3.15
N LEU A 317 -15.65 -6.35 -3.78
CA LEU A 317 -16.34 -5.10 -3.46
C LEU A 317 -17.73 -5.24 -4.09
N ARG A 318 -18.77 -5.39 -3.25
CA ARG A 318 -20.17 -5.54 -3.67
C ARG A 318 -20.44 -4.74 -4.96
N LYS A 319 -20.90 -5.42 -6.01
CA LYS A 319 -21.25 -4.85 -7.34
C LYS A 319 -22.34 -3.74 -7.28
N ASP A 320 -22.80 -3.37 -6.09
CA ASP A 320 -23.89 -2.42 -5.83
C ASP A 320 -23.41 -1.01 -5.43
N CYS A 321 -22.10 -0.73 -5.40
CA CYS A 321 -21.65 0.63 -5.17
C CYS A 321 -21.84 1.49 -6.44
N ASN A 322 -22.94 2.25 -6.49
CA ASN A 322 -22.98 3.47 -7.31
C ASN A 322 -21.72 4.28 -6.96
N ASN A 323 -20.82 4.48 -7.94
CA ASN A 323 -19.63 5.31 -7.77
C ASN A 323 -20.06 6.77 -7.66
N SER A 324 -20.29 7.21 -6.43
CA SER A 324 -20.63 8.60 -6.12
C SER A 324 -19.44 9.53 -6.27
N VAL A 325 -18.23 9.00 -6.15
CA VAL A 325 -16.99 9.77 -6.30
C VAL A 325 -16.73 9.99 -7.79
N GLU A 326 -16.60 11.26 -8.16
CA GLU A 326 -16.42 11.74 -9.53
C GLU A 326 -14.95 12.08 -9.80
N SER A 327 -14.21 12.52 -8.78
CA SER A 327 -12.79 12.89 -8.92
C SER A 327 -11.96 12.61 -7.68
N CYS A 328 -10.66 12.38 -7.91
CA CYS A 328 -9.61 12.34 -6.91
C CYS A 328 -8.55 13.38 -7.28
N GLU A 329 -8.38 14.41 -6.44
CA GLU A 329 -7.40 15.49 -6.66
C GLU A 329 -6.18 15.27 -5.75
N SER A 330 -4.99 15.29 -6.35
CA SER A 330 -3.72 15.06 -5.67
C SER A 330 -3.13 16.37 -5.14
N ILE A 331 -2.75 16.40 -3.87
CA ILE A 331 -2.09 17.54 -3.21
C ILE A 331 -0.74 17.07 -2.67
N LEU A 332 0.35 17.58 -3.24
CA LEU A 332 1.71 17.29 -2.81
C LEU A 332 2.15 18.27 -1.73
N VAL A 333 2.61 17.76 -0.59
CA VAL A 333 3.18 18.55 0.49
C VAL A 333 4.71 18.54 0.46
N CYS A 334 5.32 19.65 0.87
CA CYS A 334 6.78 19.81 0.90
C CYS A 334 7.44 19.35 2.21
N THR A 335 6.73 18.56 3.02
CA THR A 335 7.18 18.13 4.35
C THR A 335 7.82 16.76 4.39
N GLY A 336 8.03 16.06 3.28
CA GLY A 336 8.51 14.68 3.28
C GLY A 336 9.54 14.38 2.19
N VAL A 337 9.30 13.35 1.38
CA VAL A 337 10.16 12.92 0.26
C VAL A 337 10.37 14.09 -0.70
N TYR A 338 9.28 14.75 -1.10
CA TYR A 338 9.37 15.95 -1.90
C TYR A 338 9.80 17.15 -1.04
N ARG A 339 10.85 17.85 -1.50
CA ARG A 339 11.30 19.13 -0.95
C ARG A 339 11.27 20.16 -2.06
N HIS A 340 10.66 21.32 -1.79
CA HIS A 340 10.71 22.44 -2.72
C HIS A 340 12.10 23.08 -2.65
N ASN A 341 12.86 23.03 -3.74
CA ASN A 341 14.16 23.70 -3.85
C ASN A 341 13.96 25.22 -3.91
N ALA A 342 13.84 25.87 -2.77
CA ALA A 342 13.82 27.34 -2.68
C ALA A 342 15.23 27.97 -2.53
N ASP A 343 16.28 27.15 -2.29
CA ASP A 343 17.62 27.63 -1.92
C ASP A 343 18.73 27.37 -2.96
N VAL A 344 18.41 27.16 -4.23
CA VAL A 344 19.43 27.09 -5.29
C VAL A 344 19.34 28.35 -6.17
N PRO A 345 20.26 29.32 -6.02
CA PRO A 345 20.39 30.43 -6.96
C PRO A 345 20.76 29.87 -8.33
N GLY A 346 20.11 30.39 -9.38
CA GLY A 346 20.14 29.83 -10.72
C GLY A 346 21.53 29.46 -11.25
N ASN A 347 21.60 28.27 -11.83
CA ASN A 347 22.31 28.04 -13.08
C ASN A 347 21.41 27.19 -13.96
N THR A 348 20.90 27.84 -15.00
CA THR A 348 20.08 27.27 -16.06
C THR A 348 20.99 26.56 -17.06
N GLU A 349 21.75 25.56 -16.64
CA GLU A 349 22.49 24.69 -17.54
C GLU A 349 22.39 23.25 -17.03
N GLU A 350 21.62 22.45 -17.77
CA GLU A 350 21.67 20.99 -17.81
C GLU A 350 21.74 20.24 -16.48
N CYS A 351 20.60 20.22 -15.77
CA CYS A 351 20.23 19.01 -15.04
C CYS A 351 18.92 18.48 -15.63
N THR A 352 18.97 18.01 -16.88
CA THR A 352 18.15 16.88 -17.30
C THR A 352 18.54 15.70 -16.41
N THR A 353 18.13 15.70 -15.13
CA THR A 353 17.91 14.44 -14.45
C THR A 353 16.80 13.78 -15.25
N GLU A 354 17.17 12.84 -16.12
CA GLU A 354 16.27 11.78 -16.52
C GLU A 354 15.52 11.37 -15.25
N THR A 355 14.22 11.56 -15.23
CA THR A 355 13.39 11.26 -14.06
C THR A 355 13.45 9.75 -13.89
N VAL A 356 14.38 9.28 -13.05
CA VAL A 356 14.60 7.84 -12.83
C VAL A 356 13.32 7.28 -12.24
N PHE A 357 12.64 6.41 -12.99
CA PHE A 357 11.44 5.75 -12.52
C PHE A 357 11.81 4.75 -11.42
N HIS A 358 11.33 5.02 -10.21
CA HIS A 358 11.53 4.16 -9.04
C HIS A 358 10.31 3.29 -8.71
N GLY A 359 9.31 3.25 -9.58
CA GLY A 359 8.14 2.40 -9.40
C GLY A 359 8.42 0.94 -9.75
N HIS A 360 7.49 0.07 -9.35
CA HIS A 360 7.57 -1.35 -9.62
C HIS A 360 7.45 -1.65 -11.12
N ARG A 361 8.19 -2.66 -11.63
CA ARG A 361 8.28 -2.96 -13.08
C ARG A 361 6.94 -3.30 -13.76
N ASP A 362 6.00 -3.86 -13.02
CA ASP A 362 4.69 -4.25 -13.53
C ASP A 362 3.72 -3.06 -13.65
N PHE A 363 4.14 -1.86 -13.23
CA PHE A 363 3.42 -0.61 -13.50
C PHE A 363 4.01 0.05 -14.74
N CYS A 364 3.18 0.24 -15.77
CA CYS A 364 3.54 1.07 -16.91
C CYS A 364 3.69 2.52 -16.43
N PHE A 365 4.91 3.05 -16.47
CA PHE A 365 5.18 4.41 -16.04
C PHE A 365 4.59 5.41 -17.03
N ASP A 366 3.69 6.25 -16.52
CA ASP A 366 3.19 7.43 -17.20
C ASP A 366 3.70 8.69 -16.48
N PRO A 367 4.66 9.44 -17.07
CA PRO A 367 5.19 10.66 -16.48
C PRO A 367 4.13 11.72 -16.19
N SER A 368 2.99 11.72 -16.89
CA SER A 368 1.92 12.68 -16.61
C SER A 368 1.27 12.47 -15.24
N LEU A 369 1.40 11.27 -14.66
CA LEU A 369 0.77 10.93 -13.39
C LEU A 369 1.60 11.33 -12.17
N VAL A 370 2.86 11.76 -12.33
CA VAL A 370 3.67 12.27 -11.21
C VAL A 370 3.41 13.74 -10.91
N GLU A 371 2.72 14.46 -11.81
CA GLU A 371 2.38 15.87 -11.61
C GLU A 371 1.18 16.01 -10.67
N ALA A 372 1.38 16.69 -9.54
CA ALA A 372 0.33 16.91 -8.56
C ALA A 372 -0.67 17.96 -9.07
N SER A 373 -1.97 17.78 -8.73
CA SER A 373 -2.98 18.80 -9.04
C SER A 373 -2.66 20.13 -8.32
N TYR A 374 -2.10 20.04 -7.11
CA TYR A 374 -1.62 21.19 -6.35
C TYR A 374 -0.37 20.84 -5.55
N ILE A 375 0.47 21.84 -5.31
CA ILE A 375 1.64 21.75 -4.42
C ILE A 375 1.45 22.79 -3.32
N VAL A 376 1.62 22.37 -2.07
CA VAL A 376 1.47 23.24 -0.89
C VAL A 376 2.60 22.97 0.11
N GLN A 377 2.82 23.90 1.02
CA GLN A 377 3.95 23.79 1.95
C GLN A 377 3.76 22.66 2.95
N ASP A 378 2.56 22.53 3.53
CA ASP A 378 2.24 21.52 4.53
C ASP A 378 0.78 21.06 4.50
N VAL A 379 0.46 20.07 5.33
CA VAL A 379 -0.88 19.47 5.42
C VAL A 379 -1.99 20.45 5.84
N ASN A 380 -1.67 21.50 6.61
CA ASN A 380 -2.66 22.50 7.00
C ASN A 380 -3.01 23.42 5.84
N ASP A 381 -2.05 23.71 4.96
CA ASP A 381 -2.32 24.44 3.72
C ASP A 381 -3.13 23.59 2.73
N ALA A 382 -2.88 22.28 2.68
CA ALA A 382 -3.68 21.34 1.90
C ALA A 382 -5.17 21.37 2.31
N VAL A 383 -5.45 21.31 3.61
CA VAL A 383 -6.82 21.39 4.14
C VAL A 383 -7.48 22.74 3.81
N GLN A 384 -6.75 23.85 3.96
CA GLN A 384 -7.28 25.17 3.62
C GLN A 384 -7.61 25.31 2.14
N LEU A 385 -6.75 24.78 1.26
CA LEU A 385 -6.97 24.76 -0.18
C LEU A 385 -8.26 24.01 -0.53
N ALA A 386 -8.43 22.80 0.01
CA ALA A 386 -9.64 22.00 -0.21
C ALA A 386 -10.89 22.72 0.32
N PHE A 387 -10.84 23.31 1.52
CA PHE A 387 -11.96 24.10 2.06
C PHE A 387 -12.34 25.28 1.15
N LYS A 388 -11.34 25.99 0.61
CA LYS A 388 -11.56 27.10 -0.33
C LYS A 388 -12.24 26.60 -1.61
N LYS A 389 -11.80 25.46 -2.16
CA LYS A 389 -12.39 24.87 -3.37
C LYS A 389 -13.83 24.37 -3.16
N GLU A 390 -14.13 23.88 -1.97
CA GLU A 390 -15.45 23.37 -1.61
C GLU A 390 -16.39 24.45 -1.04
N ASN A 391 -15.93 25.69 -0.92
CA ASN A 391 -16.62 26.78 -0.21
C ASN A 391 -17.07 26.34 1.21
N TRP A 392 -16.19 25.62 1.90
CA TRP A 392 -16.45 25.02 3.21
C TRP A 392 -15.94 25.91 4.35
N SER A 393 -16.79 26.17 5.34
CA SER A 393 -16.51 27.00 6.52
C SER A 393 -16.47 26.18 7.81
#